data_AF-A0A538STG0-F1
#
_entry.id   AF-A0A538STG0-F1
#
_cell.length_a   1.000
_cell.length_b   1.000
_cell.length_c   1.000
_cell.angle_alpha   90.00
_cell.angle_beta   90.00
_cell.angle_gamma   90.00
#
_symmetry.space_group_name_H-M   'P 1'
#
loop_
_entity.id
_entity.type
_entity.pdbx_description
1 polymer ?
#
loop_
_entity_poly.entity_id
_entity_poly.type
_entity_poly.pdbx_seq_one_letter_code
_entity_poly.pdbx_strand_id
1 'polypeptide(L)'
;MTPHVPLHSEDYVVAAIFSIIVGVNALVLFPRVVPSLHRRLKRAALITGAIVSVLTFMIVIETRAMDHLFGGYFSFKTPLERLHEHFAEFDEKMARDPEIRRALESSYDWGMKLRTLNRLGVERLDDATLRRRARVMSLLLSRVSEHACATIVKGSSPTASDQAEIEEALLRLEAGFVAEWMQVLHESMLAEVRELPKNAPTDEERIAAGPALEAKLGKDTARRLIAGLSEGASDSERCWAMKTIYAVAPTLPEPHATVLLRDFR
;
A
#
# COMPACT_ATOMS: atom_id res chain seq x y z
N MET A 1 -21.47 22.60 10.93
CA MET A 1 -21.35 22.10 12.32
C MET A 1 -20.51 20.83 12.24
N THR A 2 -19.22 20.95 12.47
CA THR A 2 -18.29 19.82 12.52
C THR A 2 -18.35 19.18 13.91
N PRO A 3 -18.40 17.84 14.00
CA PRO A 3 -18.45 17.16 15.29
C PRO A 3 -17.08 17.25 15.97
N HIS A 4 -17.08 17.56 17.27
CA HIS A 4 -15.92 17.43 18.14
C HIS A 4 -15.49 15.96 18.18
N VAL A 5 -14.34 15.64 17.58
CA VAL A 5 -13.64 14.38 17.85
C VAL A 5 -12.86 14.55 19.16
N PRO A 6 -13.04 13.69 20.17
CA PRO A 6 -12.37 13.82 21.45
C PRO A 6 -10.88 13.56 21.29
N LEU A 7 -10.07 14.35 22.01
CA LEU A 7 -8.62 14.25 22.07
C LEU A 7 -8.17 12.82 22.42
N HIS A 8 -7.38 12.17 21.56
CA HIS A 8 -6.66 10.97 21.96
C HIS A 8 -5.57 11.37 22.98
N SER A 9 -5.68 10.81 24.18
CA SER A 9 -4.80 11.05 25.33
C SER A 9 -3.37 10.54 25.15
N GLU A 10 -3.12 9.77 24.08
CA GLU A 10 -1.87 9.02 23.89
C GLU A 10 -0.69 9.93 23.49
N ASP A 11 -0.93 11.00 22.73
CA ASP A 11 0.12 11.93 22.30
C ASP A 11 0.63 12.81 23.46
N TYR A 12 -0.25 13.16 24.39
CA TYR A 12 0.13 13.86 25.63
C TYR A 12 0.98 12.96 26.54
N VAL A 13 0.70 11.64 26.53
CA VAL A 13 1.44 10.65 27.29
C VAL A 13 2.85 10.46 26.71
N VAL A 14 3.01 10.40 25.38
CA VAL A 14 4.33 10.25 24.74
C VAL A 14 5.21 11.49 24.97
N ALA A 15 4.67 12.69 24.81
CA ALA A 15 5.41 13.94 25.06
C ALA A 15 5.77 14.11 26.56
N ALA A 16 4.87 13.71 27.47
CA ALA A 16 5.14 13.71 28.90
C ALA A 16 6.21 12.67 29.28
N ILE A 17 6.14 11.46 28.70
CA ILE A 17 7.14 10.40 28.92
C ILE A 17 8.52 10.85 28.41
N PHE A 18 8.60 11.45 27.23
CA PHE A 18 9.89 11.94 26.69
C PHE A 18 10.50 13.05 27.55
N SER A 19 9.66 13.97 28.05
CA SER A 19 10.08 15.04 28.97
C SER A 19 10.55 14.51 30.33
N ILE A 20 9.89 13.46 30.86
CA ILE A 20 10.30 12.77 32.08
C ILE A 20 11.62 12.02 31.87
N ILE A 21 11.81 11.34 30.73
CA ILE A 21 13.05 10.60 30.41
C ILE A 21 14.24 11.57 30.29
N VAL A 22 14.06 12.72 29.65
CA VAL A 22 15.11 13.75 29.54
C VAL A 22 15.42 14.37 30.91
N GLY A 23 14.39 14.65 31.72
CA GLY A 23 14.55 15.17 33.08
C GLY A 23 15.25 14.20 34.05
N VAL A 24 14.95 12.90 33.94
CA VAL A 24 15.55 11.85 34.78
C VAL A 24 17.00 11.56 34.36
N ASN A 25 17.31 11.53 33.06
CA ASN A 25 18.69 11.33 32.60
C ASN A 25 19.62 12.49 33.00
N ALA A 26 19.12 13.73 33.02
CA ALA A 26 19.88 14.88 33.53
C ALA A 26 20.21 14.79 35.03
N LEU A 27 19.42 14.02 35.80
CA LEU A 27 19.60 13.83 37.25
C LEU A 27 20.49 12.62 37.61
N VAL A 28 20.54 11.60 36.76
CA VAL A 28 21.23 10.32 37.02
C VAL A 28 22.71 10.34 36.59
N LEU A 29 23.10 11.14 35.60
CA LEU A 29 24.45 11.11 35.01
C LEU A 29 25.53 11.96 35.70
N PHE A 30 25.24 12.66 36.81
CA PHE A 30 26.25 13.49 37.49
C PHE A 30 26.88 12.78 38.71
N PRO A 31 28.20 12.48 38.69
CA PRO A 31 28.86 11.81 39.79
C PRO A 31 29.00 12.71 41.03
N ARG A 32 28.94 12.06 42.20
CA ARG A 32 29.07 12.63 43.55
C ARG A 32 30.43 13.31 43.75
N VAL A 33 30.58 14.60 43.45
CA VAL A 33 31.68 15.39 44.04
C VAL A 33 31.23 16.85 44.26
N VAL A 34 31.38 17.33 45.50
CA VAL A 34 31.13 18.69 46.04
C VAL A 34 29.65 19.07 46.36
N PRO A 35 29.24 19.13 47.65
CA PRO A 35 27.87 19.44 48.09
C PRO A 35 27.34 20.84 47.71
N SER A 36 28.23 21.83 47.56
CA SER A 36 27.88 23.20 47.17
C SER A 36 27.61 23.33 45.67
N LEU A 37 28.29 22.53 44.85
CA LEU A 37 28.10 22.46 43.39
C LEU A 37 26.80 21.71 43.05
N HIS A 38 26.48 20.66 43.82
CA HIS A 38 25.31 19.81 43.60
C HIS A 38 23.98 20.56 43.69
N ARG A 39 23.84 21.53 44.62
CA ARG A 39 22.63 22.36 44.72
C ARG A 39 22.47 23.33 43.55
N ARG A 40 23.57 23.90 43.06
CA ARG A 40 23.55 24.80 41.89
C ARG A 40 23.27 24.04 40.59
N LEU A 41 23.87 22.87 40.42
CA LEU A 41 23.63 21.98 39.27
C LEU A 41 22.22 21.41 39.25
N LYS A 42 21.64 21.02 40.40
CA LYS A 42 20.24 20.59 40.47
C LYS A 42 19.26 21.70 40.08
N ARG A 43 19.51 22.94 40.53
CA ARG A 43 18.69 24.10 40.13
C ARG A 43 18.85 24.40 38.63
N ALA A 44 20.07 24.34 38.10
CA ALA A 44 20.32 24.53 36.68
C ALA A 44 19.62 23.46 35.82
N ALA A 45 19.72 22.18 36.18
CA ALA A 45 19.06 21.09 35.46
C ALA A 45 17.52 21.22 35.49
N LEU A 46 16.95 21.63 36.62
CA LEU A 46 15.50 21.81 36.77
C LEU A 46 15.00 23.02 35.97
N ILE A 47 15.78 24.11 35.94
CA ILE A 47 15.51 25.29 35.09
C ILE A 47 15.62 24.91 33.61
N THR A 48 16.68 24.20 33.20
CA THR A 48 16.84 23.76 31.80
C THR A 48 15.71 22.81 31.39
N GLY A 49 15.32 21.86 32.25
CA GLY A 49 14.20 20.96 31.98
C GLY A 49 12.85 21.69 31.87
N ALA A 50 12.62 22.71 32.69
CA ALA A 50 11.45 23.58 32.60
C ALA A 50 11.46 24.40 31.30
N ILE A 51 12.60 24.98 30.93
CA ILE A 51 12.77 25.75 29.68
C ILE A 51 12.53 24.86 28.46
N VAL A 52 13.11 23.66 28.42
CA VAL A 52 12.92 22.71 27.32
C VAL A 52 11.46 22.26 27.22
N SER A 53 10.81 21.99 28.35
CA SER A 53 9.39 21.63 28.39
C SER A 53 8.50 22.76 27.86
N VAL A 54 8.75 24.00 28.30
CA VAL A 54 8.01 25.19 27.84
C VAL A 54 8.25 25.47 26.36
N LEU A 55 9.50 25.35 25.89
CA LEU A 55 9.83 25.53 24.47
C LEU A 55 9.19 24.45 23.61
N THR A 56 9.22 23.19 24.05
CA THR A 56 8.56 22.10 23.32
C THR A 56 7.05 22.30 23.27
N PHE A 57 6.46 22.73 24.39
CA PHE A 57 5.03 23.04 24.46
C PHE A 57 4.64 24.25 23.59
N MET A 58 5.46 25.31 23.58
CA MET A 58 5.26 26.44 22.67
C MET A 58 5.42 26.05 21.21
N ILE A 59 6.40 25.22 20.84
CA ILE A 59 6.56 24.71 19.47
C ILE A 59 5.32 23.89 19.06
N VAL A 60 4.79 23.04 19.95
CA VAL A 60 3.57 22.25 19.68
C VAL A 60 2.33 23.15 19.55
N ILE A 61 2.23 24.22 20.35
CA ILE A 61 1.13 25.19 20.24
C ILE A 61 1.25 26.03 18.97
N GLU A 62 2.43 26.56 18.68
CA GLU A 62 2.65 27.41 17.50
C GLU A 62 2.48 26.61 16.21
N THR A 63 2.92 25.34 16.14
CA THR A 63 2.68 24.49 14.97
C THR A 63 1.18 24.26 14.71
N ARG A 64 0.35 24.08 15.75
CA ARG A 64 -1.11 23.95 15.60
C ARG A 64 -1.83 25.28 15.36
N ALA A 65 -1.36 26.38 15.95
CA ALA A 65 -1.88 27.71 15.69
C ALA A 65 -1.57 28.17 14.26
N MET A 66 -0.39 27.81 13.74
CA MET A 66 -0.02 28.01 12.34
C MET A 66 -0.90 27.19 11.38
N ASP A 67 -1.31 25.99 11.74
CA ASP A 67 -2.24 25.19 10.91
C ASP A 67 -3.61 25.88 10.73
N HIS A 68 -4.11 26.52 11.80
CA HIS A 68 -5.34 27.31 11.75
C HIS A 68 -5.18 28.67 11.06
N LEU A 69 -4.02 29.33 11.17
CA LEU A 69 -3.75 30.65 10.59
C LEU A 69 -3.34 30.61 9.12
N PHE A 70 -2.72 29.53 8.65
CA PHE A 70 -2.22 29.37 7.27
C PHE A 70 -3.06 28.42 6.41
N GLY A 71 -4.29 28.07 6.84
CA GLY A 71 -5.25 27.36 6.00
C GLY A 71 -4.75 26.02 5.44
N GLY A 72 -3.97 25.28 6.22
CA GLY A 72 -3.45 23.96 5.79
C GLY A 72 -2.17 24.00 4.95
N TYR A 73 -1.43 25.12 4.90
CA TYR A 73 -0.12 25.17 4.21
C TYR A 73 0.92 24.19 4.79
N PHE A 74 0.74 23.76 6.05
CA PHE A 74 1.51 22.71 6.71
C PHE A 74 0.62 21.56 7.17
N SER A 75 -0.34 21.13 6.34
CA SER A 75 -1.19 19.97 6.66
C SER A 75 -0.33 18.71 6.83
N PHE A 76 0.00 18.38 8.08
CA PHE A 76 0.61 17.10 8.44
C PHE A 76 -0.47 16.01 8.39
N LYS A 77 -0.96 15.70 7.18
CA LYS A 77 -1.89 14.58 6.97
C LYS A 77 -1.29 13.30 7.55
N THR A 78 -2.10 12.48 8.20
CA THR A 78 -1.68 11.15 8.60
C THR A 78 -1.41 10.27 7.37
N PRO A 79 -0.63 9.19 7.47
CA PRO A 79 -0.48 8.23 6.37
C PRO A 79 -1.81 7.70 5.84
N LEU A 80 -2.79 7.47 6.73
CA LEU A 80 -4.13 7.01 6.37
C LEU A 80 -4.92 8.05 5.58
N GLU A 81 -4.89 9.32 5.99
CA GLU A 81 -5.55 10.40 5.26
C GLU A 81 -4.95 10.60 3.86
N ARG A 82 -3.62 10.48 3.71
CA ARG A 82 -2.98 10.53 2.38
C ARG A 82 -3.38 9.36 1.49
N LEU A 83 -3.48 8.16 2.06
CA LEU A 83 -3.94 6.99 1.32
C LEU A 83 -5.38 7.18 0.83
N HIS A 84 -6.27 7.67 1.69
CA HIS A 84 -7.66 7.99 1.31
C HIS A 84 -7.75 9.11 0.27
N GLU A 85 -6.86 10.10 0.32
CA GLU A 85 -6.78 11.12 -0.72
C GLU A 85 -6.42 10.52 -2.09
N HIS A 86 -5.46 9.60 -2.16
CA HIS A 86 -5.15 8.90 -3.42
C HIS A 86 -6.33 8.09 -3.95
N PHE A 87 -7.12 7.45 -3.08
CA PHE A 87 -8.35 6.78 -3.50
C PHE A 87 -9.39 7.79 -4.02
N ALA A 88 -9.57 8.92 -3.34
CA ALA A 88 -10.51 9.96 -3.78
C ALA A 88 -10.09 10.61 -5.12
N GLU A 89 -8.80 10.90 -5.30
CA GLU A 89 -8.23 11.38 -6.57
C GLU A 89 -8.45 10.37 -7.69
N PHE A 90 -8.29 9.08 -7.40
CA PHE A 90 -8.54 8.02 -8.36
C PHE A 90 -10.01 7.92 -8.75
N ASP A 91 -10.93 7.95 -7.78
CA ASP A 91 -12.36 7.96 -8.03
C ASP A 91 -12.79 9.17 -8.86
N GLU A 92 -12.25 10.35 -8.54
CA GLU A 92 -12.47 11.56 -9.32
C GLU A 92 -11.93 11.42 -10.75
N LYS A 93 -10.74 10.83 -10.92
CA LYS A 93 -10.18 10.54 -12.25
C LYS A 93 -11.10 9.60 -13.04
N MET A 94 -11.64 8.54 -12.43
CA MET A 94 -12.57 7.62 -13.11
C MET A 94 -13.88 8.33 -13.49
N ALA A 95 -14.40 9.20 -12.62
CA ALA A 95 -15.61 9.97 -12.88
C ALA A 95 -15.43 11.03 -13.99
N ARG A 96 -14.20 11.55 -14.17
CA ARG A 96 -13.87 12.55 -15.19
C ARG A 96 -13.47 11.94 -16.54
N ASP A 97 -13.03 10.69 -16.57
CA ASP A 97 -12.71 9.98 -17.81
C ASP A 97 -14.01 9.73 -18.60
N PRO A 98 -14.19 10.32 -19.79
CA PRO A 98 -15.46 10.25 -20.51
C PRO A 98 -15.80 8.84 -21.01
N GLU A 99 -14.80 8.00 -21.28
CA GLU A 99 -15.01 6.64 -21.77
C GLU A 99 -15.43 5.74 -20.60
N ILE A 100 -14.70 5.82 -19.48
CA ILE A 100 -15.04 5.05 -18.27
C ILE A 100 -16.37 5.49 -17.71
N ARG A 101 -16.62 6.80 -17.59
CA ARG A 101 -17.91 7.33 -17.11
C ARG A 101 -19.07 6.79 -17.94
N ARG A 102 -18.96 6.77 -19.27
CA ARG A 102 -20.00 6.22 -20.15
C ARG A 102 -20.23 4.72 -19.87
N ALA A 103 -19.17 3.96 -19.60
CA ALA A 103 -19.27 2.55 -19.23
C ALA A 103 -19.90 2.32 -17.84
N LEU A 104 -19.92 3.34 -16.97
CA LEU A 104 -20.53 3.31 -15.64
C LEU A 104 -22.00 3.76 -15.63
N GLU A 105 -22.46 4.56 -16.61
CA GLU A 105 -23.82 5.13 -16.68
C GLU A 105 -24.94 4.08 -16.53
N SER A 106 -24.70 2.86 -17.01
CA SER A 106 -25.69 1.77 -16.96
C SER A 106 -25.62 0.93 -15.67
N SER A 107 -24.74 1.26 -14.72
CA SER A 107 -24.52 0.45 -13.51
C SER A 107 -25.03 1.15 -12.25
N TYR A 108 -25.80 0.42 -11.43
CA TYR A 108 -26.19 0.87 -10.09
C TYR A 108 -25.05 0.74 -9.07
N ASP A 109 -24.15 -0.24 -9.26
CA ASP A 109 -22.97 -0.45 -8.43
C ASP A 109 -21.70 -0.14 -9.24
N TRP A 110 -21.16 1.05 -9.04
CA TRP A 110 -19.95 1.48 -9.73
C TRP A 110 -18.72 0.70 -9.25
N GLY A 111 -18.63 0.37 -7.97
CA GLY A 111 -17.50 -0.38 -7.42
C GLY A 111 -17.39 -1.77 -8.05
N MET A 112 -18.50 -2.50 -8.14
CA MET A 112 -18.54 -3.81 -8.80
C MET A 112 -18.23 -3.71 -10.31
N LYS A 113 -18.74 -2.67 -10.98
CA LYS A 113 -18.48 -2.45 -12.40
C LYS A 113 -17.01 -2.13 -12.67
N LEU A 114 -16.38 -1.25 -11.88
CA LEU A 114 -14.95 -0.92 -11.99
C LEU A 114 -14.08 -2.16 -11.75
N ARG A 115 -14.38 -2.98 -10.73
CA ARG A 115 -13.68 -4.26 -10.51
C ARG A 115 -13.80 -5.19 -11.71
N THR A 116 -14.99 -5.27 -12.31
CA THR A 116 -15.23 -6.09 -13.51
C THR A 116 -14.45 -5.58 -14.72
N LEU A 117 -14.49 -4.27 -14.99
CA LEU A 117 -13.73 -3.63 -16.07
C LEU A 117 -12.23 -3.86 -15.89
N ASN A 118 -11.72 -3.70 -14.67
CA ASN A 118 -10.32 -3.96 -14.37
C ASN A 118 -9.95 -5.43 -14.63
N ARG A 119 -10.74 -6.38 -14.11
CA ARG A 119 -10.50 -7.82 -14.28
C ARG A 119 -10.44 -8.23 -15.76
N LEU A 120 -11.41 -7.78 -16.56
CA LEU A 120 -11.46 -8.08 -18.00
C LEU A 120 -10.38 -7.31 -18.79
N GLY A 121 -10.08 -6.09 -18.34
CA GLY A 121 -9.09 -5.22 -18.95
C GLY A 121 -7.65 -5.71 -18.86
N VAL A 122 -7.31 -6.45 -17.80
CA VAL A 122 -5.98 -7.08 -17.66
C VAL A 122 -5.66 -7.98 -18.87
N GLU A 123 -6.66 -8.61 -19.49
CA GLU A 123 -6.47 -9.47 -20.66
C GLU A 123 -6.05 -8.72 -21.94
N ARG A 124 -6.21 -7.40 -21.94
CA ARG A 124 -6.04 -6.51 -23.09
C ARG A 124 -4.84 -5.55 -22.91
N LEU A 125 -4.12 -5.68 -21.80
CA LEU A 125 -2.93 -4.88 -21.54
C LEU A 125 -1.79 -5.21 -22.51
N ASP A 126 -0.97 -4.19 -22.78
CA ASP A 126 0.33 -4.35 -23.42
C ASP A 126 1.38 -4.93 -22.44
N ASP A 127 2.49 -5.43 -23.00
CA ASP A 127 3.58 -6.09 -22.29
C ASP A 127 4.24 -5.19 -21.23
N ALA A 128 4.36 -3.89 -21.51
CA ALA A 128 4.98 -2.94 -20.59
C ALA A 128 4.09 -2.73 -19.36
N THR A 129 2.79 -2.52 -19.59
CA THR A 129 1.78 -2.33 -18.54
C THR A 129 1.59 -3.60 -17.71
N LEU A 130 1.60 -4.77 -18.35
CA LEU A 130 1.51 -6.05 -17.64
C LEU A 130 2.70 -6.29 -16.69
N ARG A 131 3.91 -5.89 -17.09
CA ARG A 131 5.09 -5.96 -16.23
C ARG A 131 5.05 -4.95 -15.07
N ARG A 132 4.51 -3.73 -15.28
CA ARG A 132 4.24 -2.80 -14.17
C ARG A 132 3.27 -3.41 -13.17
N ARG A 133 2.17 -3.97 -13.68
CA ARG A 133 1.18 -4.68 -12.87
C ARG A 133 1.80 -5.81 -12.06
N ALA A 134 2.65 -6.63 -12.67
CA ALA A 134 3.29 -7.75 -11.97
C ALA A 134 4.12 -7.29 -10.76
N ARG A 135 4.88 -6.21 -10.89
CA ARG A 135 5.63 -5.64 -9.75
C ARG A 135 4.71 -5.16 -8.64
N VAL A 136 3.65 -4.43 -9.02
CA VAL A 136 2.64 -3.94 -8.07
C VAL A 136 2.01 -5.10 -7.31
N MET A 137 1.52 -6.12 -8.03
CA MET A 137 0.89 -7.28 -7.42
C MET A 137 1.85 -8.08 -6.56
N SER A 138 3.11 -8.25 -6.98
CA SER A 138 4.12 -8.95 -6.16
C SER A 138 4.32 -8.28 -4.80
N LEU A 139 4.35 -6.95 -4.75
CA LEU A 139 4.55 -6.18 -3.51
C LEU A 139 3.30 -6.13 -2.63
N LEU A 140 2.12 -6.00 -3.24
CA LEU A 140 0.85 -6.00 -2.51
C LEU A 140 0.57 -7.38 -1.91
N LEU A 141 0.62 -8.42 -2.74
CA LEU A 141 0.28 -9.77 -2.27
C LEU A 141 1.25 -10.25 -1.19
N SER A 142 2.54 -9.87 -1.24
CA SER A 142 3.50 -10.26 -0.19
C SER A 142 3.19 -9.69 1.20
N ARG A 143 2.25 -8.76 1.33
CA ARG A 143 1.92 -8.05 2.58
C ARG A 143 0.56 -8.40 3.18
N VAL A 144 -0.27 -9.16 2.46
CA VAL A 144 -1.61 -9.55 2.91
C VAL A 144 -1.67 -11.04 3.25
N SER A 145 -2.67 -11.42 4.06
CA SER A 145 -2.93 -12.82 4.40
C SER A 145 -3.24 -13.68 3.17
N GLU A 146 -3.21 -15.00 3.34
CA GLU A 146 -3.58 -15.94 2.28
C GLU A 146 -5.04 -15.76 1.82
N HIS A 147 -5.94 -15.44 2.76
CA HIS A 147 -7.34 -15.20 2.48
C HIS A 147 -7.54 -13.92 1.64
N ALA A 148 -7.01 -12.79 2.09
CA ALA A 148 -7.09 -11.53 1.35
C ALA A 148 -6.43 -11.64 -0.03
N CYS A 149 -5.29 -12.30 -0.10
CA CYS A 149 -4.60 -12.63 -1.36
C CYS A 149 -5.49 -13.44 -2.31
N ALA A 150 -6.11 -14.54 -1.85
CA ALA A 150 -7.00 -15.35 -2.67
C ALA A 150 -8.22 -14.55 -3.15
N THR A 151 -8.79 -13.69 -2.30
CA THR A 151 -9.89 -12.78 -2.65
C THR A 151 -9.50 -11.81 -3.76
N ILE A 152 -8.32 -11.17 -3.66
CA ILE A 152 -7.78 -10.29 -4.70
C ILE A 152 -7.59 -11.04 -6.01
N VAL A 153 -6.96 -12.22 -5.96
CA VAL A 153 -6.65 -13.03 -7.15
C VAL A 153 -7.91 -13.54 -7.85
N LYS A 154 -8.94 -13.92 -7.10
CA LYS A 154 -10.24 -14.32 -7.66
C LYS A 154 -11.05 -13.14 -8.22
N GLY A 155 -10.68 -11.90 -7.86
CA GLY A 155 -11.49 -10.71 -8.16
C GLY A 155 -12.81 -10.66 -7.41
N SER A 156 -12.91 -11.39 -6.28
CA SER A 156 -14.08 -11.37 -5.40
C SER A 156 -14.14 -10.07 -4.60
N SER A 157 -15.33 -9.73 -4.08
CA SER A 157 -15.45 -8.59 -3.17
C SER A 157 -14.72 -8.88 -1.85
N PRO A 158 -13.82 -8.01 -1.38
CA PRO A 158 -13.15 -8.16 -0.08
C PRO A 158 -14.15 -8.07 1.07
N THR A 159 -13.91 -8.85 2.12
CA THR A 159 -14.56 -8.62 3.42
C THR A 159 -14.01 -7.35 4.07
N ALA A 160 -14.65 -6.87 5.15
CA ALA A 160 -14.13 -5.74 5.90
C ALA A 160 -12.72 -6.01 6.48
N SER A 161 -12.43 -7.25 6.84
CA SER A 161 -11.09 -7.67 7.31
C SER A 161 -10.08 -7.64 6.16
N ASP A 162 -10.44 -8.17 4.99
CA ASP A 162 -9.56 -8.14 3.82
C ASP A 162 -9.24 -6.69 3.39
N GLN A 163 -10.25 -5.82 3.43
CA GLN A 163 -10.10 -4.40 3.12
C GLN A 163 -9.13 -3.71 4.07
N ALA A 164 -9.25 -3.95 5.39
CA ALA A 164 -8.33 -3.40 6.38
C ALA A 164 -6.90 -3.91 6.19
N GLU A 165 -6.71 -5.19 5.86
CA GLU A 165 -5.39 -5.75 5.54
C GLU A 165 -4.77 -5.13 4.28
N ILE A 166 -5.58 -4.89 3.24
CA ILE A 166 -5.15 -4.23 2.00
C ILE A 166 -4.73 -2.80 2.31
N GLU A 167 -5.52 -2.05 3.06
CA GLU A 167 -5.18 -0.69 3.48
C GLU A 167 -3.89 -0.66 4.30
N GLU A 168 -3.74 -1.54 5.30
CA GLU A 168 -2.51 -1.64 6.07
C GLU A 168 -1.30 -1.99 5.19
N ALA A 169 -1.46 -2.90 4.23
CA ALA A 169 -0.42 -3.24 3.27
C ALA A 169 0.00 -2.02 2.43
N LEU A 170 -0.95 -1.20 2.00
CA LEU A 170 -0.71 0.02 1.21
C LEU A 170 -0.07 1.12 2.04
N LEU A 171 -0.42 1.26 3.32
CA LEU A 171 0.23 2.23 4.23
C LEU A 171 1.71 1.95 4.45
N ARG A 172 2.11 0.67 4.34
CA ARG A 172 3.50 0.23 4.42
C ARG A 172 4.25 0.36 3.09
N LEU A 173 3.57 0.76 2.02
CA LEU A 173 4.14 1.00 0.70
C LEU A 173 4.29 2.52 0.50
N GLU A 174 5.30 2.91 -0.28
CA GLU A 174 5.56 4.34 -0.53
C GLU A 174 4.43 4.96 -1.39
N ALA A 175 4.19 6.26 -1.26
CA ALA A 175 3.12 6.95 -2.01
C ALA A 175 3.23 6.76 -3.53
N GLY A 176 4.46 6.70 -4.07
CA GLY A 176 4.71 6.42 -5.48
C GLY A 176 4.17 5.06 -5.95
N PHE A 177 4.14 4.07 -5.04
CA PHE A 177 3.57 2.75 -5.33
C PHE A 177 2.05 2.81 -5.52
N VAL A 178 1.34 3.53 -4.64
CA VAL A 178 -0.13 3.65 -4.71
C VAL A 178 -0.53 4.32 -6.02
N ALA A 179 0.20 5.38 -6.41
CA ALA A 179 -0.01 6.04 -7.70
C ALA A 179 0.25 5.10 -8.90
N GLU A 180 1.33 4.29 -8.89
CA GLU A 180 1.60 3.30 -9.96
C GLU A 180 0.50 2.24 -10.02
N TRP A 181 0.03 1.75 -8.86
CA TRP A 181 -1.06 0.79 -8.81
C TRP A 181 -2.36 1.35 -9.39
N MET A 182 -2.76 2.55 -8.99
CA MET A 182 -3.93 3.23 -9.52
C MET A 182 -3.83 3.48 -11.03
N GLN A 183 -2.64 3.86 -11.52
CA GLN A 183 -2.41 4.03 -12.94
C GLN A 183 -2.62 2.72 -13.72
N VAL A 184 -2.11 1.59 -13.21
CA VAL A 184 -2.32 0.27 -13.82
C VAL A 184 -3.80 -0.15 -13.81
N LEU A 185 -4.54 0.16 -12.73
CA LEU A 185 -5.98 -0.09 -12.66
C LEU A 185 -6.74 0.72 -13.72
N HIS A 186 -6.39 2.01 -13.87
CA HIS A 186 -6.98 2.88 -14.91
C HIS A 186 -6.71 2.35 -16.31
N GLU A 187 -5.46 2.00 -16.61
CA GLU A 187 -5.05 1.48 -17.93
C GLU A 187 -5.77 0.16 -18.26
N SER A 188 -5.95 -0.71 -17.26
CA SER A 188 -6.71 -1.96 -17.43
C SER A 188 -8.17 -1.65 -17.76
N MET A 189 -8.84 -0.81 -16.97
CA MET A 189 -10.23 -0.44 -17.20
C MET A 189 -10.44 0.20 -18.57
N LEU A 190 -9.55 1.11 -18.97
CA LEU A 190 -9.62 1.77 -20.27
C LEU A 190 -9.40 0.79 -21.42
N ALA A 191 -8.51 -0.19 -21.27
CA ALA A 191 -8.30 -1.24 -22.27
C ALA A 191 -9.56 -2.08 -22.50
N GLU A 192 -10.32 -2.38 -21.45
CA GLU A 192 -11.64 -3.05 -21.58
C GLU A 192 -12.68 -2.15 -22.23
N VAL A 193 -12.81 -0.90 -21.78
CA VAL A 193 -13.80 0.04 -22.32
C VAL A 193 -13.57 0.32 -23.80
N ARG A 194 -12.31 0.36 -24.24
CA ARG A 194 -11.92 0.51 -25.65
C ARG A 194 -11.96 -0.78 -26.44
N GLU A 195 -12.28 -1.90 -25.79
CA GLU A 195 -12.32 -3.22 -26.39
C GLU A 195 -11.01 -3.60 -27.11
N LEU A 196 -9.85 -3.16 -26.59
CA LEU A 196 -8.55 -3.44 -27.20
C LEU A 196 -8.35 -4.95 -27.39
N PRO A 197 -7.68 -5.43 -28.46
CA PRO A 197 -7.52 -6.86 -28.69
C PRO A 197 -6.97 -7.60 -27.47
N LYS A 198 -7.54 -8.77 -27.17
CA LYS A 198 -7.00 -9.63 -26.12
C LYS A 198 -5.66 -10.18 -26.58
N ASN A 199 -4.63 -10.03 -25.76
CA ASN A 199 -3.28 -10.52 -26.05
C ASN A 199 -3.09 -11.88 -25.37
N ALA A 200 -3.86 -12.88 -25.80
CA ALA A 200 -3.74 -14.24 -25.26
C ALA A 200 -2.55 -14.97 -25.92
N PRO A 201 -1.68 -15.65 -25.13
CA PRO A 201 -0.60 -16.44 -25.70
C PRO A 201 -1.15 -17.63 -26.48
N THR A 202 -0.51 -17.92 -27.61
CA THR A 202 -0.68 -19.15 -28.39
C THR A 202 -0.23 -20.38 -27.61
N ASP A 203 -0.67 -21.56 -28.01
CA ASP A 203 -0.27 -22.82 -27.37
C ASP A 203 1.24 -23.05 -27.52
N GLU A 204 1.82 -22.68 -28.67
CA GLU A 204 3.26 -22.74 -28.92
C GLU A 204 4.05 -21.85 -27.95
N GLU A 205 3.58 -20.62 -27.70
CA GLU A 205 4.21 -19.70 -26.75
C GLU A 205 4.15 -20.24 -25.32
N ARG A 206 3.01 -20.81 -24.91
CA ARG A 206 2.84 -21.43 -23.58
C ARG A 206 3.80 -22.60 -23.40
N ILE A 207 3.86 -23.50 -24.37
CA ILE A 207 4.78 -24.65 -24.37
C ILE A 207 6.23 -24.18 -24.30
N ALA A 208 6.59 -23.12 -25.02
CA ALA A 208 7.94 -22.56 -24.99
C ALA A 208 8.29 -21.86 -23.68
N ALA A 209 7.33 -21.29 -22.95
CA ALA A 209 7.56 -20.64 -21.66
C ALA A 209 7.75 -21.64 -20.49
N GLY A 210 7.19 -22.84 -20.61
CA GLY A 210 7.30 -23.90 -19.58
C GLY A 210 8.75 -24.22 -19.19
N PRO A 211 9.65 -24.56 -20.13
CA PRO A 211 11.06 -24.83 -19.82
C PRO A 211 11.79 -23.68 -19.13
N ALA A 212 11.49 -22.42 -19.47
CA ALA A 212 12.09 -21.26 -18.82
C ALA A 212 11.64 -21.14 -17.35
N LEU A 213 10.36 -21.42 -17.08
CA LEU A 213 9.83 -21.48 -15.72
C LEU A 213 10.44 -22.64 -14.91
N GLU A 214 10.52 -23.84 -15.51
CA GLU A 214 11.13 -25.02 -14.89
C GLU A 214 12.61 -24.80 -14.58
N ALA A 215 13.36 -24.18 -15.48
CA ALA A 215 14.78 -23.86 -15.27
C ALA A 215 14.97 -22.88 -14.10
N LYS A 216 14.02 -21.97 -13.87
CA LYS A 216 14.07 -20.97 -12.80
C LYS A 216 13.65 -21.51 -11.44
N LEU A 217 12.64 -22.39 -11.39
CA LEU A 217 12.02 -22.87 -10.15
C LEU A 217 12.37 -24.31 -9.76
N GLY A 218 12.89 -25.09 -10.71
CA GLY A 218 12.91 -26.54 -10.63
C GLY A 218 11.58 -27.15 -11.05
N LYS A 219 11.64 -28.37 -11.60
CA LYS A 219 10.51 -29.07 -12.21
C LYS A 219 9.32 -29.28 -11.26
N ASP A 220 9.59 -29.70 -10.02
CA ASP A 220 8.53 -30.01 -9.06
C ASP A 220 7.83 -28.74 -8.54
N THR A 221 8.59 -27.66 -8.32
CA THR A 221 8.03 -26.35 -7.95
C THR A 221 7.19 -25.76 -9.07
N ALA A 222 7.65 -25.85 -10.32
CA ALA A 222 6.89 -25.39 -11.49
C ALA A 222 5.57 -26.18 -11.65
N ARG A 223 5.60 -27.50 -11.46
CA ARG A 223 4.38 -28.32 -11.45
C ARG A 223 3.40 -27.93 -10.35
N ARG A 224 3.90 -27.71 -9.12
CA ARG A 224 3.06 -27.23 -8.01
C ARG A 224 2.44 -25.88 -8.34
N LEU A 225 3.20 -24.96 -8.93
CA LEU A 225 2.70 -23.65 -9.36
C LEU A 225 1.54 -23.80 -10.34
N ILE A 226 1.69 -24.64 -11.38
CA ILE A 226 0.63 -24.89 -12.36
C ILE A 226 -0.61 -25.50 -11.67
N ALA A 227 -0.41 -26.47 -10.77
CA ALA A 227 -1.50 -27.07 -10.01
C ALA A 227 -2.24 -26.06 -9.12
N GLY A 228 -1.51 -25.15 -8.47
CA GLY A 228 -2.07 -24.10 -7.62
C GLY A 228 -2.88 -23.04 -8.37
N LEU A 229 -2.73 -22.95 -9.70
CA LEU A 229 -3.51 -22.04 -10.54
C LEU A 229 -4.76 -22.68 -11.14
N SER A 230 -4.89 -24.01 -11.05
CA SER A 230 -6.06 -24.75 -11.53
C SER A 230 -7.35 -24.35 -10.79
N GLU A 231 -8.52 -24.53 -11.41
CA GLU A 231 -9.82 -24.14 -10.83
C GLU A 231 -10.09 -24.80 -9.46
N GLY A 232 -9.63 -26.04 -9.25
CA GLY A 232 -9.81 -26.80 -8.01
C GLY A 232 -8.82 -26.50 -6.90
N ALA A 233 -7.85 -25.60 -7.11
CA ALA A 233 -6.86 -25.26 -6.10
C ALA A 233 -7.48 -24.56 -4.89
N SER A 234 -6.98 -24.87 -3.69
CA SER A 234 -7.36 -24.18 -2.46
C SER A 234 -6.91 -22.71 -2.50
N ASP A 235 -7.51 -21.87 -1.65
CA ASP A 235 -7.18 -20.45 -1.55
C ASP A 235 -5.70 -20.23 -1.21
N SER A 236 -5.15 -21.07 -0.32
CA SER A 236 -3.74 -21.08 0.04
C SER A 236 -2.83 -21.42 -1.15
N GLU A 237 -3.16 -22.49 -1.90
CA GLU A 237 -2.39 -22.90 -3.09
C GLU A 237 -2.45 -21.83 -4.20
N ARG A 238 -3.63 -21.26 -4.45
CA ARG A 238 -3.82 -20.18 -5.44
C ARG A 238 -3.06 -18.93 -5.06
N CYS A 239 -3.14 -18.54 -3.79
CA CYS A 239 -2.41 -17.38 -3.30
C CYS A 239 -0.89 -17.60 -3.43
N TRP A 240 -0.38 -18.75 -2.99
CA TRP A 240 1.03 -19.08 -3.11
C TRP A 240 1.49 -19.08 -4.57
N ALA A 241 0.73 -19.71 -5.46
CA ALA A 241 1.08 -19.80 -6.88
C ALA A 241 1.10 -18.42 -7.53
N MET A 242 0.12 -17.56 -7.22
CA MET A 242 0.04 -16.21 -7.76
C MET A 242 1.11 -15.26 -7.19
N LYS A 243 1.45 -15.37 -5.90
CA LYS A 243 2.63 -14.68 -5.32
C LYS A 243 3.90 -15.09 -6.06
N THR A 244 4.03 -16.39 -6.33
CA THR A 244 5.20 -16.94 -7.01
C THR A 244 5.28 -16.47 -8.46
N ILE A 245 4.18 -16.47 -9.22
CA ILE A 245 4.21 -16.04 -10.63
C ILE A 245 4.55 -14.56 -10.76
N TYR A 246 3.98 -13.67 -9.93
CA TYR A 246 4.30 -12.24 -9.99
C TYR A 246 5.73 -11.93 -9.55
N ALA A 247 6.33 -12.75 -8.67
CA ALA A 247 7.73 -12.60 -8.30
C ALA A 247 8.69 -13.14 -9.36
N VAL A 248 8.33 -14.23 -10.04
CA VAL A 248 9.24 -15.00 -10.89
C VAL A 248 9.16 -14.61 -12.36
N ALA A 249 7.95 -14.48 -12.91
CA ALA A 249 7.75 -14.25 -14.33
C ALA A 249 8.49 -12.99 -14.83
N PRO A 250 8.49 -11.84 -14.12
CA PRO A 250 9.24 -10.65 -14.55
C PRO A 250 10.77 -10.83 -14.61
N THR A 251 11.31 -11.92 -14.05
CA THR A 251 12.76 -12.21 -14.04
C THR A 251 13.20 -13.14 -15.18
N LEU A 252 12.25 -13.63 -15.98
CA LEU A 252 12.53 -14.49 -17.13
C LEU A 252 12.85 -13.66 -18.38
N PRO A 253 13.59 -14.21 -19.35
CA PRO A 253 13.77 -13.56 -20.65
C PRO A 253 12.45 -13.40 -21.40
N GLU A 254 12.32 -12.33 -22.19
CA GLU A 254 11.21 -12.22 -23.16
C GLU A 254 11.37 -13.26 -24.29
N PRO A 255 10.27 -13.79 -24.84
CA PRO A 255 8.87 -13.44 -24.54
C PRO A 255 8.29 -14.19 -23.32
N HIS A 256 9.03 -15.10 -22.69
CA HIS A 256 8.51 -16.01 -21.67
C HIS A 256 7.95 -15.29 -20.44
N ALA A 257 8.57 -14.18 -20.02
CA ALA A 257 8.07 -13.35 -18.92
C ALA A 257 6.63 -12.89 -19.18
N THR A 258 6.40 -12.25 -20.32
CA THR A 258 5.08 -11.71 -20.64
C THR A 258 4.06 -12.80 -20.95
N VAL A 259 4.48 -13.89 -21.62
CA VAL A 259 3.62 -15.07 -21.85
C VAL A 259 3.05 -15.59 -20.54
N LEU A 260 3.89 -15.79 -19.51
CA LEU A 260 3.46 -16.31 -18.22
C LEU A 260 2.54 -15.33 -17.47
N LEU A 261 2.83 -14.03 -17.52
CA LEU A 261 1.97 -13.01 -16.92
C LEU A 261 0.60 -12.91 -17.60
N ARG A 262 0.51 -13.27 -18.89
CA ARG A 262 -0.76 -13.30 -19.64
C ARG A 262 -1.57 -14.55 -19.39
N ASP A 263 -0.87 -15.68 -19.23
CA ASP A 263 -1.48 -17.01 -19.03
C ASP A 263 -2.02 -17.17 -17.60
N PHE A 264 -1.33 -16.58 -16.62
CA PHE A 264 -1.66 -16.70 -15.20
C PHE A 264 -2.09 -15.34 -14.63
N ARG A 265 -3.38 -15.02 -14.80
CA ARG A 265 -3.98 -13.73 -14.41
C ARG A 265 -5.19 -13.89 -13.50
#